data_AF-E9GSG9-F1
#
_entry.id   AF-E9GSG9-F1
#
_cell.length_a   1.000
_cell.length_b   1.000
_cell.length_c   1.000
_cell.angle_alpha   90.00
_cell.angle_beta   90.00
_cell.angle_gamma   90.00
#
_symmetry.space_group_name_H-M   'P 1'
#
loop_
_entity.id
_entity.type
_entity.pdbx_description
1 polymer ?
#
loop_
_entity_poly.entity_id
_entity_poly.type
_entity_poly.pdbx_seq_one_letter_code
_entity_poly.pdbx_strand_id
1 'polypeptide(L)'
;MLAQEFVLLAQSSICDCVNTILRNLKKKKLTLVVYGLSAYLKDQSRKEKRRFREHVSATAENTNKSNKKAVVPMSEDVVFTSADMESLKVKLLLQTDCSLWPVETAEELGKIIARITKAVAERPFKEERLEQTFDFYAADVSGNIKVSKDGHGLERLWQQQLMQFPLVALETSQAIASRYPSPQTLIQAYKTCGCDKDASLLLQDIPIRRHA
;
A
#
# COMPACT_ATOMS: atom_id res chain seq x y z
N MET A 1 -0.23 -5.82 21.61
CA MET A 1 -1.12 -5.25 22.64
C MET A 1 -2.54 -5.71 22.37
N LEU A 2 -3.35 -5.95 23.40
CA LEU A 2 -4.75 -6.35 23.24
C LEU A 2 -5.64 -5.13 22.98
N ALA A 3 -6.76 -5.32 22.27
CA ALA A 3 -7.67 -4.24 21.89
C ALA A 3 -8.19 -3.40 23.08
N GLN A 4 -8.50 -4.04 24.20
CA GLN A 4 -9.02 -3.36 25.39
C GLN A 4 -8.01 -2.38 26.00
N GLU A 5 -6.76 -2.80 26.15
CA GLU A 5 -5.66 -1.96 26.65
C GLU A 5 -5.37 -0.81 25.67
N PHE A 6 -5.41 -1.09 24.37
CA PHE A 6 -5.20 -0.10 23.33
C PHE A 6 -6.24 1.03 23.39
N VAL A 7 -7.54 0.72 23.52
CA VAL A 7 -8.60 1.73 23.51
C VAL A 7 -8.51 2.65 24.73
N LEU A 8 -8.15 2.12 25.91
CA LEU A 8 -7.90 2.92 27.11
C LEU A 8 -6.71 3.88 26.94
N LEU A 9 -5.62 3.39 26.33
CA LEU A 9 -4.42 4.19 26.07
C LEU A 9 -4.66 5.22 24.96
N ALA A 10 -5.44 4.86 23.94
CA ALA A 10 -5.80 5.72 22.82
C ALA A 10 -6.57 6.98 23.27
N GLN A 11 -7.43 6.84 24.26
CA GLN A 11 -8.23 7.94 24.82
C GLN A 11 -7.43 8.85 25.77
N SER A 12 -6.32 8.36 26.32
CA SER A 12 -5.56 9.07 27.37
C SER A 12 -4.25 9.66 26.87
N SER A 13 -3.27 8.85 26.46
CA SER A 13 -1.91 9.34 26.17
C SER A 13 -1.03 8.35 25.37
N ILE A 14 -1.60 7.61 24.42
CA ILE A 14 -0.84 6.61 23.65
C ILE A 14 0.43 7.17 22.98
N CYS A 15 0.41 8.43 22.55
CA CYS A 15 1.58 9.09 21.94
C CYS A 15 2.71 9.30 22.95
N ASP A 16 2.40 9.65 24.20
CA ASP A 16 3.40 9.86 25.25
C ASP A 16 4.01 8.53 25.73
N CYS A 17 3.18 7.49 25.79
CA CYS A 17 3.63 6.13 26.06
C CYS A 17 4.61 5.66 24.97
N VAL A 18 4.22 5.81 23.70
CA VAL A 18 5.07 5.47 22.55
C VAL A 18 6.37 6.29 22.54
N ASN A 19 6.30 7.59 22.83
CA ASN A 19 7.50 8.43 22.95
C ASN A 19 8.44 7.98 24.06
N THR A 20 7.90 7.54 25.19
CA THR A 20 8.70 7.01 26.31
C THR A 20 9.42 5.72 25.89
N ILE A 21 8.72 4.83 25.19
CA ILE A 21 9.30 3.60 24.66
C ILE A 21 10.38 3.93 23.61
N LEU A 22 10.10 4.85 22.69
CA LEU A 22 11.05 5.27 21.66
C LEU A 22 12.33 5.89 22.23
N ARG A 23 12.25 6.68 23.31
CA ARG A 23 13.44 7.20 24.01
C ARG A 23 14.35 6.08 24.53
N ASN A 24 13.76 4.98 24.99
CA ASN A 24 14.50 3.81 25.46
C ASN A 24 15.07 2.97 24.30
N LEU A 25 14.42 3.02 23.13
CA LEU A 25 14.84 2.31 21.93
C LEU A 25 15.84 3.15 21.14
N LYS A 26 17.14 2.97 21.40
CA LYS A 26 18.30 3.61 20.73
C LYS A 26 18.20 3.66 19.18
N LYS A 27 17.41 4.60 18.64
CA LYS A 27 17.15 4.83 17.20
C LYS A 27 16.56 3.63 16.42
N LYS A 28 15.78 2.75 17.06
CA LYS A 28 15.08 1.67 16.36
C LYS A 28 13.69 2.14 15.92
N LYS A 29 13.23 1.68 14.75
CA LYS A 29 11.85 1.88 14.33
C LYS A 29 10.92 1.01 15.17
N LEU A 30 9.80 1.59 15.60
CA LEU A 30 8.77 0.90 16.38
C LEU A 30 7.54 0.65 15.50
N THR A 31 7.01 -0.56 15.60
CA THR A 31 5.73 -0.93 14.99
C THR A 31 4.86 -1.56 16.06
N LEU A 32 3.72 -0.93 16.31
CA LEU A 32 2.74 -1.37 17.29
C LEU A 32 1.70 -2.27 16.63
N VAL A 33 1.57 -3.49 17.13
CA VAL A 33 0.54 -4.44 16.66
C VAL A 33 -0.55 -4.56 17.70
N VAL A 34 -1.80 -4.33 17.28
CA VAL A 34 -3.00 -4.41 18.14
C VAL A 34 -3.86 -5.58 17.71
N TYR A 35 -4.12 -6.50 18.63
CA TYR A 35 -4.84 -7.74 18.36
C TYR A 35 -6.33 -7.63 18.73
N GLY A 36 -7.22 -8.03 17.81
CA GLY A 36 -8.66 -8.17 18.01
C GLY A 36 -9.42 -6.85 18.07
N LEU A 37 -8.91 -5.79 17.44
CA LEU A 37 -9.47 -4.44 17.55
C LEU A 37 -10.86 -4.35 16.90
N SER A 38 -11.02 -4.88 15.70
CA SER A 38 -12.27 -4.81 14.94
C SER A 38 -13.37 -5.63 15.61
N ALA A 39 -13.04 -6.82 16.12
CA ALA A 39 -13.96 -7.63 16.91
C ALA A 39 -14.41 -6.88 18.18
N TYR A 40 -13.48 -6.24 18.89
CA TYR A 40 -13.75 -5.46 20.09
C TYR A 40 -14.66 -4.26 19.82
N LEU A 41 -14.41 -3.47 18.77
CA LEU A 41 -15.25 -2.33 18.42
C LEU A 41 -16.66 -2.75 18.00
N LYS A 42 -16.80 -3.85 17.26
CA LYS A 42 -18.11 -4.40 16.89
C LYS A 42 -18.91 -4.86 18.11
N ASP A 43 -18.25 -5.46 19.09
CA ASP A 43 -18.88 -5.89 20.34
C ASP A 43 -19.33 -4.69 21.19
N GLN A 44 -18.50 -3.64 21.29
CA GLN A 44 -18.86 -2.39 21.97
C GLN A 44 -20.09 -1.73 21.35
N SER A 45 -20.09 -1.53 20.03
CA SER A 45 -21.26 -0.95 19.34
C SER A 45 -22.52 -1.81 19.47
N ARG A 46 -22.40 -3.14 19.63
CA ARG A 46 -23.56 -4.03 19.87
C ARG A 46 -24.10 -3.87 21.29
N LYS A 47 -23.22 -3.80 22.30
CA LYS A 47 -23.60 -3.59 23.70
C LYS A 47 -24.33 -2.28 23.91
N GLU A 48 -23.87 -1.20 23.30
CA GLU A 48 -24.51 0.12 23.36
C GLU A 48 -25.88 0.13 22.67
N LYS A 49 -25.99 -0.44 21.47
CA LYS A 49 -27.29 -0.57 20.78
C LYS A 49 -28.28 -1.38 21.59
N ARG A 50 -27.82 -2.39 22.33
CA ARG A 50 -28.66 -3.19 23.24
C ARG A 50 -29.13 -2.34 24.43
N ARG A 51 -28.21 -1.64 25.11
CA ARG A 51 -28.53 -0.73 26.22
C ARG A 51 -29.51 0.37 25.79
N PHE A 52 -29.33 0.95 24.60
CA PHE A 52 -30.24 1.95 24.05
C PHE A 52 -31.65 1.38 23.82
N ARG A 53 -31.76 0.19 23.22
CA ARG A 53 -33.06 -0.48 23.00
C ARG A 53 -33.75 -0.85 24.31
N GLU A 54 -33.01 -1.34 25.30
CA GLU A 54 -33.51 -1.65 26.64
C GLU A 54 -34.03 -0.38 27.33
N HIS A 55 -33.29 0.74 27.24
CA HIS A 55 -33.70 2.00 27.86
C HIS A 55 -34.94 2.62 27.17
N VAL A 56 -35.00 2.59 25.83
CA VAL A 56 -36.19 3.07 25.08
C VAL A 56 -37.42 2.21 25.39
N SER A 57 -37.26 0.89 25.52
CA SER A 57 -38.36 -0.03 25.84
C SER A 57 -38.86 0.16 27.29
N ALA A 58 -37.94 0.29 28.26
CA ALA A 58 -38.28 0.58 29.65
C ALA A 58 -38.96 1.96 29.85
N THR A 59 -38.67 2.91 28.97
CA THR A 59 -39.32 4.24 28.99
C THR A 59 -40.71 4.21 28.33
N ALA A 60 -40.90 3.36 27.32
CA ALA A 60 -42.19 3.14 26.65
C ALA A 60 -43.21 2.41 27.55
N GLU A 61 -42.77 1.46 28.38
CA GLU A 61 -43.67 0.74 29.31
C GLU A 61 -44.18 1.62 30.46
N ASN A 62 -43.50 2.73 30.77
CA ASN A 62 -43.82 3.58 31.93
C ASN A 62 -44.61 4.87 31.58
N THR A 63 -45.10 5.04 30.35
CA THR A 63 -45.74 6.29 29.91
C THR A 63 -47.21 6.12 29.49
N ASN A 64 -48.06 5.83 30.48
CA ASN A 64 -49.43 6.35 30.47
C ASN A 64 -49.44 7.71 31.17
N LYS A 65 -49.38 8.79 30.36
CA LYS A 65 -49.56 10.23 30.65
C LYS A 65 -48.30 11.11 30.57
N SER A 66 -48.46 12.09 29.68
CA SER A 66 -47.81 13.41 29.59
C SER A 66 -46.55 13.52 28.73
N ASN A 67 -46.69 14.34 27.69
CA ASN A 67 -45.64 14.95 26.87
C ASN A 67 -44.57 15.61 27.75
N LYS A 68 -43.45 14.92 27.98
CA LYS A 68 -42.16 15.56 28.26
C LYS A 68 -41.12 14.89 27.38
N LYS A 69 -40.46 15.68 26.52
CA LYS A 69 -39.29 15.26 25.75
C LYS A 69 -38.26 14.71 26.75
N ALA A 70 -38.04 13.40 26.72
CA ALA A 70 -37.00 12.76 27.50
C ALA A 70 -35.65 13.31 27.04
N VAL A 71 -35.03 14.14 27.87
CA VAL A 71 -33.63 14.52 27.72
C VAL A 71 -32.83 13.27 28.07
N VAL A 72 -32.26 12.64 27.05
CA VAL A 72 -31.39 11.47 27.21
C VAL A 72 -30.08 11.95 27.83
N PRO A 73 -29.63 11.42 28.98
CA PRO A 73 -28.22 11.53 29.34
C PRO A 73 -27.47 10.63 28.36
N MET A 74 -26.86 11.25 27.37
CA MET A 74 -25.93 10.59 26.46
C MET A 74 -24.76 10.15 27.34
N SER A 75 -24.67 8.87 27.67
CA SER A 75 -23.49 8.35 28.39
C SER A 75 -22.25 8.71 27.58
N GLU A 76 -21.32 9.43 28.20
CA GLU A 76 -20.01 9.84 27.68
C GLU A 76 -19.06 8.64 27.40
N ASP A 77 -19.60 7.47 27.11
CA ASP A 77 -18.81 6.35 26.61
C ASP A 77 -18.54 6.66 25.12
N VAL A 78 -17.42 7.33 24.90
CA VAL A 78 -16.91 7.69 23.57
C VAL A 78 -16.75 6.40 22.76
N VAL A 79 -17.70 6.19 21.84
CA VAL A 79 -17.64 5.10 20.87
C VAL A 79 -16.38 5.32 20.04
N PHE A 80 -15.33 4.53 20.29
CA PHE A 80 -14.13 4.58 19.47
C PHE A 80 -14.50 4.07 18.07
N THR A 81 -14.66 4.98 17.11
CA THR A 81 -15.11 4.63 15.77
C THR A 81 -13.95 4.19 14.89
N SER A 82 -14.26 3.57 13.75
CA SER A 82 -13.24 3.29 12.73
C SER A 82 -12.56 4.56 12.21
N ALA A 83 -13.25 5.70 12.23
CA ALA A 83 -12.68 6.98 11.83
C ALA A 83 -11.66 7.48 12.88
N ASP A 84 -11.98 7.32 14.17
CA ASP A 84 -11.07 7.66 15.26
C ASP A 84 -9.80 6.80 15.22
N MET A 85 -9.92 5.52 14.85
CA MET A 85 -8.78 4.65 14.62
C MET A 85 -7.86 5.17 13.52
N GLU A 86 -8.40 5.52 12.36
CA GLU A 86 -7.58 6.02 11.24
C GLU A 86 -6.95 7.38 11.58
N SER A 87 -7.71 8.27 12.22
CA SER A 87 -7.20 9.55 12.74
C SER A 87 -6.05 9.32 13.73
N LEU A 88 -6.19 8.34 14.63
CA LEU A 88 -5.15 7.99 15.60
C LEU A 88 -3.91 7.38 14.94
N LYS A 89 -4.06 6.51 13.93
CA LYS A 89 -2.92 5.97 13.15
C LYS A 89 -2.13 7.11 12.53
N VAL A 90 -2.81 8.05 11.90
CA VAL A 90 -2.19 9.23 11.28
C VAL A 90 -1.49 10.09 12.33
N LYS A 91 -2.18 10.40 13.43
CA LYS A 91 -1.61 11.17 14.54
C LYS A 91 -0.35 10.50 15.10
N LEU A 92 -0.40 9.18 15.34
CA LEU A 92 0.72 8.42 15.88
C LEU A 92 1.92 8.43 14.92
N LEU A 93 1.67 8.23 13.62
CA LEU A 93 2.71 8.25 12.60
C LEU A 93 3.37 9.63 12.52
N LEU A 94 2.58 10.70 12.49
CA LEU A 94 3.08 12.08 12.38
C LEU A 94 3.85 12.54 13.62
N GLN A 95 3.41 12.15 14.82
CA GLN A 95 4.01 12.61 16.07
C GLN A 95 5.21 11.76 16.52
N THR A 96 5.28 10.49 16.12
CA THR A 96 6.24 9.53 16.72
C THR A 96 6.99 8.64 15.72
N ASP A 97 6.73 8.74 14.40
CA ASP A 97 7.22 7.79 13.37
C ASP A 97 6.90 6.32 13.68
N CYS A 98 5.89 6.07 14.53
CA CYS A 98 5.44 4.73 14.91
C CYS A 98 4.30 4.28 14.01
N SER A 99 4.44 3.08 13.43
CA SER A 99 3.38 2.47 12.62
C SER A 99 2.45 1.63 13.50
N LEU A 100 1.13 1.77 13.32
CA LEU A 100 0.11 1.01 14.05
C LEU A 100 -0.62 0.03 13.12
N TRP A 101 -0.49 -1.27 13.40
CA TRP A 101 -1.05 -2.35 12.58
C TRP A 101 -2.12 -3.11 13.39
N PRO A 102 -3.42 -2.94 13.08
CA PRO A 102 -4.46 -3.76 13.67
C PRO A 102 -4.48 -5.15 13.01
N VAL A 103 -4.68 -6.19 13.82
CA VAL A 103 -4.68 -7.60 13.41
C VAL A 103 -5.82 -8.32 14.12
N GLU A 104 -6.55 -9.20 13.43
CA GLU A 104 -7.68 -9.92 14.03
C GLU A 104 -7.35 -11.38 14.32
N THR A 105 -6.44 -11.99 13.55
CA THR A 105 -6.15 -13.43 13.65
C THR A 105 -4.69 -13.70 14.00
N ALA A 106 -4.46 -14.83 14.68
CA ALA A 106 -3.10 -15.28 14.98
C ALA A 106 -2.28 -15.57 13.70
N GLU A 107 -2.95 -15.99 12.61
CA GLU A 107 -2.32 -16.22 11.32
C GLU A 107 -1.77 -14.93 10.70
N GLU A 108 -2.56 -13.85 10.70
CA GLU A 108 -2.13 -12.52 10.24
C GLU A 108 -0.93 -12.01 11.05
N LEU A 109 -0.98 -12.18 12.38
CA LEU A 109 0.14 -11.81 13.25
C LEU A 109 1.40 -12.61 12.90
N GLY A 110 1.27 -13.93 12.70
CA GLY A 110 2.37 -14.80 12.28
C GLY A 110 2.98 -14.36 10.94
N LYS A 111 2.14 -14.02 9.96
CA LYS A 111 2.59 -13.48 8.65
C LYS A 111 3.30 -12.14 8.79
N ILE A 112 2.85 -11.27 9.68
CA ILE A 112 3.51 -9.98 9.97
C ILE A 112 4.90 -10.21 10.55
N ILE A 113 5.01 -11.05 11.58
CA ILE A 113 6.29 -11.37 12.21
C ILE A 113 7.25 -11.98 11.20
N ALA A 114 6.81 -12.98 10.43
CA ALA A 114 7.63 -13.60 9.40
C ALA A 114 8.14 -12.59 8.35
N ARG A 115 7.28 -11.67 7.90
CA ARG A 115 7.67 -10.60 6.95
C ARG A 115 8.68 -9.64 7.56
N ILE A 116 8.47 -9.18 8.79
CA ILE A 116 9.40 -8.27 9.48
C ILE A 116 10.75 -8.96 9.69
N THR A 117 10.75 -10.20 10.20
CA THR A 117 11.98 -10.96 10.43
C THR A 117 12.75 -11.16 9.13
N LYS A 118 12.06 -11.54 8.04
CA LYS A 118 12.67 -11.67 6.72
C LYS A 118 13.24 -10.32 6.23
N ALA A 119 12.48 -9.23 6.35
CA ALA A 119 12.93 -7.90 5.94
C ALA A 119 14.16 -7.43 6.71
N VAL A 120 14.22 -7.70 8.02
CA VAL A 120 15.37 -7.38 8.87
C VAL A 120 16.59 -8.23 8.48
N ALA A 121 16.40 -9.52 8.22
CA ALA A 121 17.47 -10.43 7.81
C ALA A 121 18.04 -10.08 6.42
N GLU A 122 17.19 -9.71 5.47
CA GLU A 122 17.60 -9.35 4.09
C GLU A 122 18.10 -7.92 3.95
N ARG A 123 17.91 -7.05 4.95
CA ARG A 123 18.27 -5.64 4.90
C ARG A 123 19.72 -5.38 4.47
N PRO A 124 20.77 -5.96 5.10
CA PRO A 124 22.15 -5.67 4.73
C PRO A 124 22.46 -6.07 3.28
N PHE A 125 21.95 -7.23 2.84
CA PHE A 125 22.11 -7.70 1.47
C PHE A 125 21.41 -6.78 0.45
N LYS A 126 20.25 -6.22 0.80
CA LYS A 126 19.53 -5.27 -0.06
C LYS A 126 20.25 -3.92 -0.15
N GLU A 127 20.80 -3.42 0.95
CA GLU A 127 21.57 -2.17 0.97
C GLU A 127 22.82 -2.29 0.08
N GLU A 128 23.62 -3.35 0.26
CA GLU A 128 24.81 -3.61 -0.59
C GLU A 128 24.45 -3.75 -2.07
N ARG A 129 23.39 -4.50 -2.38
CA ARG A 129 22.95 -4.67 -3.77
C ARG A 129 22.55 -3.34 -4.41
N LEU A 130 21.84 -2.47 -3.68
CA LEU A 130 21.41 -1.17 -4.20
C LEU A 130 22.60 -0.26 -4.50
N GLU A 131 23.66 -0.29 -3.68
CA GLU A 131 24.90 0.45 -3.95
C GLU A 131 25.63 -0.04 -5.21
N GLN A 132 25.50 -1.32 -5.54
CA GLN A 132 26.19 -1.97 -6.67
C GLN A 132 25.39 -1.95 -7.98
N THR A 133 24.13 -1.53 -7.96
CA THR A 133 23.25 -1.53 -9.14
C THR A 133 22.85 -0.13 -9.56
N PHE A 134 22.54 0.05 -10.84
CA PHE A 134 21.96 1.31 -11.31
C PHE A 134 20.55 1.51 -10.75
N ASP A 135 20.16 2.77 -10.49
CA ASP A 135 18.83 3.11 -9.97
C ASP A 135 17.68 2.63 -10.86
N PHE A 136 17.90 2.56 -12.18
CA PHE A 136 16.92 2.04 -13.14
C PHE A 136 16.87 0.51 -13.17
N TYR A 137 17.91 -0.16 -12.67
CA TYR A 137 17.97 -1.61 -12.57
C TYR A 137 17.16 -2.02 -11.35
N ALA A 138 15.83 -1.87 -11.46
CA ALA A 138 14.91 -2.32 -10.44
C ALA A 138 15.15 -3.81 -10.20
N ALA A 139 15.44 -4.18 -8.96
CA ALA A 139 15.75 -5.54 -8.56
C ALA A 139 14.58 -6.55 -8.75
N ASP A 140 13.46 -6.10 -9.32
CA ASP A 140 12.39 -6.95 -9.77
C ASP A 140 12.70 -7.41 -11.20
N VAL A 141 12.99 -8.70 -11.32
CA VAL A 141 13.34 -9.39 -12.57
C VAL A 141 12.11 -9.51 -13.50
N SER A 142 11.04 -8.76 -13.21
CA SER A 142 9.75 -8.74 -13.89
C SER A 142 9.84 -8.02 -15.24
N GLY A 143 10.68 -8.55 -16.12
CA GLY A 143 10.91 -8.03 -17.47
C GLY A 143 11.89 -8.85 -18.30
N ASN A 144 12.61 -9.79 -17.70
CA ASN A 144 13.59 -10.60 -18.42
C ASN A 144 12.91 -11.54 -19.41
N ILE A 145 13.26 -11.41 -20.69
CA ILE A 145 12.82 -12.33 -21.73
C ILE A 145 13.84 -13.44 -21.88
N LYS A 146 13.39 -14.66 -21.65
CA LYS A 146 14.19 -15.86 -21.93
C LYS A 146 14.33 -16.01 -23.44
N VAL A 147 15.57 -16.06 -23.91
CA VAL A 147 15.92 -16.30 -25.31
C VAL A 147 16.53 -17.70 -25.45
N SER A 148 16.01 -18.52 -26.36
CA SER A 148 16.59 -19.83 -26.69
C SER A 148 17.87 -19.69 -27.50
N LYS A 149 18.69 -20.73 -27.55
CA LYS A 149 19.88 -20.80 -28.44
C LYS A 149 19.50 -20.62 -29.91
N ASP A 150 18.30 -21.06 -30.29
CA ASP A 150 17.77 -20.94 -31.66
C ASP A 150 17.19 -19.53 -31.96
N GLY A 151 17.32 -18.58 -31.03
CA GLY A 151 16.85 -17.20 -31.21
C GLY A 151 15.36 -16.98 -30.90
N HIS A 152 14.63 -18.02 -30.51
CA HIS A 152 13.25 -17.85 -30.02
C HIS A 152 13.23 -16.90 -28.81
N GLY A 153 12.45 -15.83 -28.91
CA GLY A 153 12.36 -14.79 -27.89
C GLY A 153 13.03 -13.47 -28.26
N LEU A 154 13.89 -13.43 -29.29
CA LEU A 154 14.57 -12.20 -29.72
C LEU A 154 13.60 -11.08 -30.15
N GLU A 155 12.49 -11.43 -30.82
CA GLU A 155 11.48 -10.46 -31.22
C GLU A 155 10.81 -9.81 -30.00
N ARG A 156 10.44 -10.62 -29.01
CA ARG A 156 9.87 -10.10 -27.76
C ARG A 156 10.90 -9.27 -26.99
N LEU A 157 12.16 -9.71 -26.98
CA LEU A 157 13.27 -8.97 -26.36
C LEU A 157 13.40 -7.59 -27.00
N TRP A 158 13.32 -7.52 -28.32
CA TRP A 158 13.39 -6.25 -29.04
C TRP A 158 12.22 -5.32 -28.68
N GLN A 159 10.99 -5.84 -28.60
CA GLN A 159 9.84 -5.06 -28.14
C GLN A 159 10.02 -4.55 -26.70
N GLN A 160 10.53 -5.37 -25.78
CA GLN A 160 10.80 -4.94 -24.40
C GLN A 160 11.91 -3.90 -24.31
N GLN A 161 12.94 -3.98 -25.15
CA GLN A 161 13.99 -2.97 -25.23
C GLN A 161 13.42 -1.62 -25.68
N LEU A 162 12.49 -1.61 -26.64
CA LEU A 162 11.78 -0.39 -27.06
C LEU A 162 10.89 0.16 -25.94
N MET A 163 10.26 -0.69 -25.13
CA MET A 163 9.43 -0.27 -23.99
C MET A 163 10.22 0.30 -22.80
N GLN A 164 11.56 0.21 -22.80
CA GLN A 164 12.38 0.88 -21.78
C GLN A 164 12.39 2.41 -21.96
N PHE A 165 12.03 2.92 -23.14
CA PHE A 165 11.94 4.36 -23.37
C PHE A 165 10.66 4.92 -22.75
N PRO A 166 10.72 6.09 -22.08
CA PRO A 166 9.53 6.74 -21.54
C PRO A 166 8.46 6.92 -22.62
N LEU A 167 7.19 6.71 -22.24
CA LEU A 167 6.02 6.88 -23.10
C LEU A 167 5.89 5.87 -24.26
N VAL A 168 6.78 4.88 -24.36
CA VAL A 168 6.63 3.79 -25.33
C VAL A 168 5.78 2.68 -24.72
N ALA A 169 4.50 2.67 -25.07
CA ALA A 169 3.58 1.59 -24.73
C ALA A 169 3.82 0.34 -25.60
N LEU A 170 3.14 -0.76 -25.24
CA LEU A 170 3.23 -2.03 -25.97
C LEU A 170 2.82 -1.87 -27.45
N GLU A 171 1.78 -1.11 -27.73
CA GLU A 171 1.28 -0.90 -29.10
C GLU A 171 2.30 -0.13 -29.94
N THR A 172 2.97 0.86 -29.34
CA THR A 172 4.02 1.65 -30.00
C THR A 172 5.24 0.77 -30.27
N SER A 173 5.68 -0.03 -29.30
CA SER A 173 6.82 -0.93 -29.48
C SER A 173 6.54 -1.99 -30.55
N GLN A 174 5.32 -2.53 -30.59
CA GLN A 174 4.88 -3.45 -31.63
C GLN A 174 4.84 -2.79 -33.01
N ALA A 175 4.33 -1.56 -33.12
CA ALA A 175 4.31 -0.83 -34.38
C ALA A 175 5.72 -0.60 -34.93
N ILE A 176 6.66 -0.16 -34.08
CA ILE A 176 8.07 0.02 -34.44
C ILE A 176 8.71 -1.33 -34.81
N ALA A 177 8.54 -2.37 -33.98
CA ALA A 177 9.10 -3.69 -34.23
C ALA A 177 8.54 -4.35 -35.50
N SER A 178 7.28 -4.07 -35.87
CA SER A 178 6.70 -4.57 -37.12
C SER A 178 7.35 -3.94 -38.36
N ARG A 179 7.76 -2.67 -38.27
CA ARG A 179 8.46 -1.97 -39.35
C ARG A 179 9.96 -2.29 -39.37
N TYR A 180 10.56 -2.43 -38.20
CA TYR A 180 11.97 -2.71 -37.99
C TYR A 180 12.11 -3.93 -37.05
N PRO A 181 12.12 -5.16 -37.59
CA PRO A 181 12.04 -6.40 -36.80
C PRO A 181 13.29 -6.70 -35.98
N SER A 182 14.38 -5.96 -36.21
CA SER A 182 15.61 -6.09 -35.44
C SER A 182 16.28 -4.73 -35.22
N PRO A 183 17.12 -4.59 -34.18
CA PRO A 183 17.93 -3.39 -33.97
C PRO A 183 18.79 -3.04 -35.20
N GLN A 184 19.32 -4.04 -35.90
CA GLN A 184 20.14 -3.82 -37.09
C GLN A 184 19.35 -3.16 -38.23
N THR A 185 18.10 -3.58 -38.44
CA THR A 185 17.22 -2.99 -39.46
C THR A 185 16.93 -1.52 -39.16
N LEU A 186 16.70 -1.20 -37.88
CA LEU A 186 16.47 0.19 -37.45
C LEU A 186 17.74 1.05 -37.62
N ILE A 187 18.91 0.55 -37.19
CA ILE A 187 20.19 1.23 -37.35
C ILE A 187 20.50 1.49 -38.83
N GLN A 188 20.23 0.53 -39.71
CA GLN A 188 20.47 0.70 -41.14
C GLN A 188 19.56 1.79 -41.73
N ALA A 189 18.31 1.89 -41.30
CA ALA A 189 17.40 2.95 -41.72
C ALA A 189 17.91 4.34 -41.29
N TYR A 190 18.40 4.47 -40.06
CA TYR A 190 19.02 5.71 -39.59
C TYR A 190 20.27 6.09 -40.40
N LYS A 191 21.10 5.12 -40.80
CA LYS A 191 22.28 5.36 -41.64
C LYS A 191 21.95 5.85 -43.05
N THR A 192 20.74 5.57 -43.54
CA THR A 192 20.29 6.03 -44.86
C THR A 192 19.68 7.43 -44.85
N CYS A 193 19.45 8.03 -43.68
CA CYS A 193 18.96 9.40 -43.55
C CYS A 193 20.01 10.42 -44.06
N GLY A 194 19.57 11.42 -44.81
CA GLY A 194 20.47 12.44 -45.37
C GLY A 194 20.92 13.50 -44.36
N CYS A 195 20.16 13.70 -43.29
CA CYS A 195 20.49 14.62 -42.20
C CYS A 195 19.83 14.23 -40.87
N ASP A 196 20.25 14.88 -39.78
CA ASP A 196 19.72 14.64 -38.43
C ASP A 196 18.22 14.95 -38.29
N LYS A 197 17.70 15.89 -39.10
CA LYS A 197 16.26 16.20 -39.11
C LYS A 197 15.44 15.04 -39.68
N ASP A 198 15.93 14.39 -40.73
CA ASP A 198 15.24 13.23 -41.31
C ASP A 198 15.30 12.04 -40.35
N ALA A 199 16.44 11.88 -39.65
CA ALA A 199 16.60 10.87 -38.62
C ALA A 199 15.60 11.06 -37.46
N SER A 200 15.43 12.29 -36.95
CA SER A 200 14.51 12.52 -35.82
C SER A 200 13.04 12.25 -36.15
N LEU A 201 12.66 12.33 -37.43
CA LEU A 201 11.30 12.09 -37.91
C LEU A 201 11.08 10.65 -38.43
N LEU A 202 12.12 9.82 -38.50
CA LEU A 202 12.08 8.48 -39.11
C LEU A 202 10.96 7.57 -38.59
N LEU A 203 10.62 7.71 -37.30
CA LEU A 203 9.61 6.88 -36.62
C LEU A 203 8.26 7.58 -36.45
N GLN A 204 8.13 8.85 -36.86
CA GLN A 204 6.98 9.70 -36.55
C GLN A 204 5.67 9.17 -37.14
N ASP A 205 5.68 8.77 -38.42
CA ASP A 205 4.48 8.41 -39.17
C ASP A 205 4.17 6.90 -39.13
N ILE A 206 4.74 6.16 -38.19
CA ILE A 206 4.45 4.72 -38.04
C ILE A 206 3.04 4.58 -37.44
N PRO A 207 2.09 3.95 -38.17
CA PRO A 207 0.72 3.83 -37.70
C PRO A 207 0.63 2.84 -36.51
N ILE A 208 0.04 3.30 -35.41
CA ILE A 208 -0.17 2.47 -34.22
C ILE A 208 -1.57 1.83 -34.30
N ARG A 209 -1.62 0.50 -34.33
CA ARG A 209 -2.90 -0.24 -34.29
C ARG A 209 -3.41 -0.29 -32.84
N ARG A 210 -4.47 0.46 -32.56
CA ARG A 210 -5.24 0.30 -31.32
C ARG A 210 -6.16 -0.90 -31.49
N HIS A 211 -5.93 -1.97 -30.73
CA HIS A 211 -6.92 -3.05 -30.63
C HIS A 211 -8.09 -2.48 -29.81
N ALA A 212 -9.25 -2.32 -30.46
CA ALA A 212 -10.49 -1.93 -29.81
C ALA A 212 -11.13 -3.11 -29.08
#